data_AF-I3DFU1-F1
#
_entry.id   AF-I3DFU1-F1
#
_cell.length_a   1.000
_cell.length_b   1.000
_cell.length_c   1.000
_cell.angle_alpha   90.00
_cell.angle_beta   90.00
_cell.angle_gamma   90.00
#
_symmetry.space_group_name_H-M   'P 1'
#
loop_
_entity.id
_entity.type
_entity.pdbx_description
1 polymer ?
#
loop_
_entity_poly.entity_id
_entity_poly.type
_entity_poly.pdbx_seq_one_letter_code
_entity_poly.pdbx_strand_id
1 'polypeptide(L)'
;MKLLSKLGAVAVLALTLAACGGDPAAELKKLQTWDKDHAAQQQQIQVELQQALQTVKEPKDLQPVVDAYKAKVQDLIKSLDQLDIKSAEVKTLKEKTKAVFLKSQDVTVDSLNVLVVSRTDETVKALQTKTESLNKDVQELMKLQADLQAKFGDKTATAAPAEKAAPVEKTEPAQPAPATEPAQPAK
;
A
#
# COMPACT_ATOMS: atom_id res chain seq x y z
N MET A 1 39.59 -52.95 5.43
CA MET A 1 38.43 -52.02 5.34
C MET A 1 37.20 -52.81 5.79
N LYS A 2 36.79 -52.69 7.05
CA LYS A 2 35.59 -51.95 7.49
C LYS A 2 34.35 -52.40 6.69
N LEU A 3 33.71 -53.48 7.12
CA LEU A 3 32.58 -53.52 8.08
C LEU A 3 31.22 -53.21 7.42
N LEU A 4 30.47 -54.29 7.22
CA LEU A 4 29.05 -54.45 7.55
C LEU A 4 28.00 -53.69 6.75
N SER A 5 27.40 -54.46 5.83
CA SER A 5 25.96 -54.59 5.64
C SER A 5 25.16 -54.36 6.93
N LYS A 6 24.14 -53.49 6.85
CA LYS A 6 22.79 -53.65 7.45
C LYS A 6 21.95 -52.41 7.19
N LEU A 7 20.85 -52.63 6.46
CA LEU A 7 19.51 -52.09 6.73
C LEU A 7 19.45 -50.68 7.32
N GLY A 8 19.15 -49.74 6.45
CA GLY A 8 18.47 -48.50 6.81
C GLY A 8 17.60 -48.12 5.64
N ALA A 9 16.42 -48.75 5.54
CA ALA A 9 15.35 -48.20 4.72
C ALA A 9 15.19 -46.74 5.17
N VAL A 10 15.57 -45.81 4.31
CA VAL A 10 15.16 -44.42 4.46
C VAL A 10 13.66 -44.48 4.28
N ALA A 11 12.94 -44.64 5.39
CA ALA A 11 11.55 -44.27 5.46
C ALA A 11 11.51 -42.84 4.96
N VAL A 12 11.06 -42.67 3.72
CA VAL A 12 10.52 -41.42 3.22
C VAL A 12 9.40 -41.10 4.19
N LEU A 13 9.76 -40.36 5.24
CA LEU A 13 8.81 -39.78 6.16
C LEU A 13 8.15 -38.68 5.32
N ALA A 14 7.12 -39.09 4.59
CA ALA A 14 6.09 -38.21 4.10
C ALA A 14 5.54 -37.52 5.36
N LEU A 15 6.16 -36.39 5.71
CA LEU A 15 5.53 -35.38 6.55
C LEU A 15 4.38 -34.84 5.70
N THR A 16 3.30 -35.62 5.63
CA THR A 16 1.97 -35.07 5.44
C THR A 16 1.68 -34.30 6.73
N LEU A 17 2.30 -33.12 6.85
CA LEU A 17 1.63 -32.02 7.52
C LEU A 17 0.33 -31.91 6.74
N ALA A 18 -0.75 -32.48 7.29
CA ALA A 18 -2.05 -31.94 7.02
C ALA A 18 -1.88 -30.45 7.30
N ALA A 19 -1.80 -29.65 6.23
CA ALA A 19 -1.80 -28.21 6.32
C ALA A 19 -3.17 -27.84 6.90
N CYS A 20 -3.29 -27.89 8.23
CA CYS A 20 -4.30 -27.16 8.94
C CYS A 20 -3.94 -25.69 8.77
N GLY A 21 -4.32 -25.11 7.63
CA GLY A 21 -4.30 -23.67 7.43
C GLY A 21 -3.98 -23.24 6.00
N GLY A 22 -5.03 -22.91 5.23
CA GLY A 22 -5.02 -21.96 4.10
C GLY A 22 -4.22 -22.35 2.85
N ASP A 23 -4.66 -21.87 1.69
CA ASP A 23 -3.82 -21.82 0.49
C ASP A 23 -3.13 -20.45 0.43
N PRO A 24 -1.82 -20.34 0.73
CA PRO A 24 -1.15 -19.05 0.85
C PRO A 24 -1.13 -18.23 -0.44
N ALA A 25 -1.09 -18.87 -1.62
CA ALA A 25 -1.08 -18.16 -2.90
C ALA A 25 -2.47 -17.55 -3.20
N ALA A 26 -3.53 -18.34 -3.02
CA ALA A 26 -4.91 -17.89 -3.18
C ALA A 26 -5.27 -16.82 -2.14
N GLU A 27 -4.84 -16.99 -0.88
CA GLU A 27 -5.07 -16.02 0.19
C GLU A 27 -4.31 -14.71 -0.02
N LEU A 28 -3.07 -14.76 -0.52
CA LEU A 28 -2.34 -13.56 -0.93
C LEU A 28 -3.08 -12.84 -2.05
N LYS A 29 -3.61 -13.57 -3.03
CA LYS A 29 -4.42 -13.01 -4.13
C LYS A 29 -5.73 -12.40 -3.64
N LYS A 30 -6.37 -12.96 -2.61
CA LYS A 30 -7.53 -12.35 -1.93
C LYS A 30 -7.18 -10.97 -1.36
N LEU A 31 -6.05 -10.85 -0.64
CA LEU A 31 -5.60 -9.56 -0.09
C LEU A 31 -5.30 -8.53 -1.18
N GLN A 32 -4.65 -8.94 -2.27
CA GLN A 32 -4.36 -8.06 -3.41
C GLN A 32 -5.64 -7.59 -4.12
N THR A 33 -6.60 -8.49 -4.27
CA THR A 33 -7.91 -8.16 -4.86
C THR A 33 -8.67 -7.22 -3.95
N TRP A 34 -8.69 -7.49 -2.65
CA TRP A 34 -9.28 -6.58 -1.66
C TRP A 34 -8.67 -5.18 -1.73
N ASP A 35 -7.34 -5.06 -1.78
CA ASP A 35 -6.68 -3.75 -1.87
C ASP A 35 -7.08 -2.99 -3.14
N LYS A 36 -7.06 -3.68 -4.29
CA LYS A 36 -7.51 -3.13 -5.57
C LYS A 36 -8.96 -2.66 -5.53
N ASP A 37 -9.87 -3.48 -5.00
CA ASP A 37 -11.30 -3.19 -4.94
C ASP A 37 -11.61 -2.02 -4.00
N HIS A 38 -10.76 -1.78 -3.00
CA HIS A 38 -10.93 -0.70 -2.04
C HIS A 38 -10.08 0.54 -2.33
N ALA A 39 -9.24 0.53 -3.38
CA ALA A 39 -8.38 1.67 -3.73
C ALA A 39 -9.18 2.97 -3.96
N ALA A 40 -10.32 2.87 -4.66
CA ALA A 40 -11.21 4.02 -4.89
C ALA A 40 -11.83 4.53 -3.57
N GLN A 41 -12.23 3.62 -2.67
CA GLN A 41 -12.76 3.99 -1.36
C GLN A 41 -11.70 4.69 -0.50
N GLN A 42 -10.46 4.21 -0.51
CA GLN A 42 -9.34 4.85 0.20
C GLN A 42 -9.12 6.28 -0.29
N GLN A 43 -9.14 6.51 -1.62
CA GLN A 43 -9.06 7.86 -2.18
C GLN A 43 -10.26 8.72 -1.80
N GLN A 44 -11.47 8.15 -1.84
CA GLN A 44 -12.70 8.86 -1.47
C GLN A 44 -12.66 9.32 -0.01
N ILE A 45 -12.15 8.51 0.93
CA ILE A 45 -11.97 8.91 2.33
C ILE A 45 -11.08 10.15 2.45
N GLN A 46 -10.00 10.22 1.67
CA GLN A 46 -9.10 11.38 1.68
C GLN A 46 -9.74 12.64 1.10
N VAL A 47 -10.55 12.49 0.03
CA VAL A 47 -11.30 13.60 -0.57
C VAL A 47 -12.37 14.12 0.39
N GLU A 48 -13.14 13.22 1.00
CA GLU A 48 -14.19 13.57 1.96
C GLU A 48 -13.62 14.24 3.21
N LEU A 49 -12.48 13.76 3.71
CA LEU A 49 -11.78 14.43 4.80
C LEU A 49 -11.40 15.87 4.42
N GLN A 50 -10.80 16.08 3.26
CA GLN A 50 -10.44 17.43 2.79
C GLN A 50 -11.65 18.34 2.63
N GLN A 51 -12.77 17.82 2.10
CA GLN A 51 -14.02 18.58 1.98
C GLN A 51 -14.61 18.92 3.36
N ALA A 52 -14.65 17.95 4.27
CA ALA A 52 -15.18 18.15 5.62
C ALA A 52 -14.35 19.17 6.41
N LEU A 53 -13.03 19.20 6.22
CA LEU A 53 -12.16 20.19 6.85
C LEU A 53 -12.46 21.64 6.42
N GLN A 54 -13.03 21.86 5.23
CA GLN A 54 -13.48 23.20 4.81
C GLN A 54 -14.64 23.74 5.65
N THR A 55 -15.34 22.86 6.38
CA THR A 55 -16.46 23.23 7.26
C THR A 55 -16.00 23.63 8.66
N VAL A 56 -14.75 23.33 9.03
CA VAL A 56 -14.18 23.60 10.34
C VAL A 56 -13.84 25.09 10.45
N LYS A 57 -14.52 25.80 11.35
CA LYS A 57 -14.27 27.24 11.60
C LYS A 57 -13.69 27.49 12.98
N GLU A 58 -14.09 26.68 13.94
CA GLU A 58 -13.62 26.71 15.31
C GLU A 58 -13.07 25.33 15.73
N PRO A 59 -12.17 25.25 16.72
CA PRO A 59 -11.59 23.98 17.17
C PRO A 59 -12.62 22.90 17.52
N LYS A 60 -13.77 23.30 18.09
CA LYS A 60 -14.87 22.39 18.44
C LYS A 60 -15.51 21.71 17.22
N ASP A 61 -15.40 22.30 16.04
CA ASP A 61 -15.99 21.78 14.80
C ASP A 61 -15.16 20.62 14.23
N LEU A 62 -13.93 20.41 14.71
CA LEU A 62 -13.05 19.34 14.24
C LEU A 62 -13.53 17.94 14.66
N GLN A 63 -14.09 17.81 15.85
CA GLN A 63 -14.48 16.52 16.43
C GLN A 63 -15.40 15.69 15.51
N PRO A 64 -16.53 16.23 14.99
CA PRO A 64 -17.38 15.46 14.08
C PRO A 64 -16.68 15.07 12.77
N VAL A 65 -15.75 15.89 12.26
CA VAL A 65 -14.96 15.58 11.06
C VAL A 65 -14.02 14.41 11.33
N VAL A 66 -13.32 14.43 12.46
CA VAL A 66 -12.44 13.35 12.90
C VAL A 66 -13.22 12.06 13.13
N ASP A 67 -14.39 12.12 13.76
CA ASP A 67 -15.20 10.93 14.02
C ASP A 67 -15.72 10.29 12.73
N ALA A 68 -16.17 11.10 11.77
CA ALA A 68 -16.59 10.61 10.45
C ALA A 68 -15.43 9.95 9.68
N TYR A 69 -14.23 10.56 9.72
CA TYR A 69 -13.03 9.99 9.12
C TYR A 69 -12.65 8.65 9.77
N LYS A 70 -12.58 8.61 11.11
CA LYS A 70 -12.28 7.38 11.87
C LYS A 70 -13.27 6.28 11.53
N ALA A 71 -14.58 6.58 11.50
CA ALA A 71 -15.60 5.60 11.18
C ALA A 71 -15.36 4.94 9.80
N LYS A 72 -15.04 5.75 8.78
CA LYS A 72 -14.77 5.22 7.43
C LYS A 72 -13.51 4.36 7.37
N VAL A 73 -12.44 4.75 8.08
CA VAL A 73 -11.23 3.91 8.19
C VAL A 73 -11.54 2.60 8.94
N GLN A 74 -12.34 2.65 10.01
CA GLN A 74 -12.77 1.44 10.71
C GLN A 74 -13.62 0.53 9.84
N ASP A 75 -14.47 1.06 8.97
CA ASP A 75 -15.26 0.25 8.05
C ASP A 75 -14.38 -0.47 7.01
N LEU A 76 -13.32 0.20 6.53
CA LEU A 76 -12.30 -0.45 5.68
C LEU A 76 -11.56 -1.56 6.45
N ILE A 77 -11.18 -1.31 7.70
CA ILE A 77 -10.54 -2.32 8.55
C ILE A 77 -11.47 -3.52 8.80
N LYS A 78 -12.76 -3.28 9.04
CA LYS A 78 -13.75 -4.36 9.18
C LYS A 78 -13.86 -5.19 7.90
N SER A 79 -13.83 -4.57 6.71
CA SER A 79 -13.86 -5.33 5.45
C SER A 79 -12.59 -6.17 5.26
N LEU A 80 -11.44 -5.69 5.72
CA LEU A 80 -10.20 -6.47 5.77
C LEU A 80 -10.30 -7.65 6.74
N ASP A 81 -10.88 -7.44 7.93
CA ASP A 81 -11.05 -8.48 8.95
C ASP A 81 -11.94 -9.63 8.45
N GLN A 82 -12.92 -9.35 7.58
CA GLN A 82 -13.80 -10.33 6.96
C GLN A 82 -13.10 -11.30 5.99
N LEU A 83 -11.87 -11.00 5.55
CA LEU A 83 -11.13 -11.93 4.71
C LEU A 83 -10.73 -13.19 5.49
N ASP A 84 -11.21 -14.34 5.01
CA ASP A 84 -10.82 -15.67 5.48
C ASP A 84 -9.39 -16.01 5.01
N ILE A 85 -8.44 -15.75 5.91
CA ILE A 85 -7.01 -15.97 5.73
C ILE A 85 -6.53 -16.89 6.86
N LYS A 86 -6.10 -18.09 6.50
CA LYS A 86 -5.70 -19.15 7.44
C LYS A 86 -4.20 -19.39 7.45
N SER A 87 -3.50 -19.08 6.36
CA SER A 87 -2.04 -19.15 6.31
C SER A 87 -1.42 -18.14 7.27
N ALA A 88 -0.48 -18.59 8.11
CA ALA A 88 0.16 -17.75 9.11
C ALA A 88 0.94 -16.57 8.51
N GLU A 89 1.65 -16.80 7.39
CA GLU A 89 2.42 -15.77 6.71
C GLU A 89 1.50 -14.70 6.08
N VAL A 90 0.40 -15.13 5.43
CA VAL A 90 -0.57 -14.21 4.82
C VAL A 90 -1.41 -13.49 5.90
N LYS A 91 -1.69 -14.15 7.02
CA LYS A 91 -2.32 -13.52 8.19
C LYS A 91 -1.44 -12.42 8.75
N THR A 92 -0.11 -12.64 8.83
CA THR A 92 0.84 -11.60 9.27
C THR A 92 0.78 -10.38 8.36
N LEU A 93 0.66 -10.59 7.04
CA LEU A 93 0.46 -9.50 6.09
C LEU A 93 -0.85 -8.73 6.37
N LYS A 94 -1.97 -9.45 6.54
CA LYS A 94 -3.27 -8.85 6.87
C LYS A 94 -3.20 -7.98 8.14
N GLU A 95 -2.66 -8.53 9.22
CA GLU A 95 -2.56 -7.80 10.50
C GLU A 95 -1.65 -6.57 10.39
N LYS A 96 -0.56 -6.64 9.62
CA LYS A 96 0.32 -5.48 9.40
C LYS A 96 -0.36 -4.41 8.54
N THR A 97 -1.11 -4.80 7.51
CA THR A 97 -1.95 -3.86 6.73
C THR A 97 -2.95 -3.14 7.64
N LYS A 98 -3.64 -3.87 8.53
CA LYS A 98 -4.55 -3.29 9.52
C LYS A 98 -3.85 -2.31 10.46
N ALA A 99 -2.67 -2.68 10.97
CA ALA A 99 -1.89 -1.81 11.83
C ALA A 99 -1.48 -0.51 11.13
N VAL A 100 -1.11 -0.57 9.85
CA VAL A 100 -0.80 0.62 9.04
C VAL A 100 -2.03 1.52 8.88
N PHE A 101 -3.21 0.98 8.60
CA PHE A 101 -4.44 1.79 8.54
C PHE A 101 -4.76 2.49 9.86
N LEU A 102 -4.67 1.76 10.98
CA LEU A 102 -4.90 2.33 12.31
C LEU A 102 -3.89 3.44 12.65
N LYS A 103 -2.60 3.21 12.38
CA LYS A 103 -1.57 4.22 12.64
C LYS A 103 -1.68 5.42 11.73
N SER A 104 -2.03 5.22 10.45
CA SER A 104 -2.32 6.33 9.54
C SER A 104 -3.49 7.16 10.04
N GLN A 105 -4.55 6.52 10.52
CA GLN A 105 -5.69 7.22 11.14
C GLN A 105 -5.22 8.08 12.32
N ASP A 106 -4.42 7.53 13.23
CA ASP A 106 -3.92 8.25 14.40
C ASP A 106 -3.00 9.42 14.01
N VAL A 107 -2.08 9.23 13.06
CA VAL A 107 -1.20 10.30 12.55
C VAL A 107 -2.00 11.42 11.90
N THR A 108 -3.02 11.08 11.10
CA THR A 108 -3.91 12.07 10.50
C THR A 108 -4.66 12.85 11.57
N VAL A 109 -5.25 12.17 12.55
CA VAL A 109 -6.01 12.81 13.64
C VAL A 109 -5.13 13.70 14.50
N ASP A 110 -3.92 13.26 14.85
CA ASP A 110 -2.98 14.07 15.62
C ASP A 110 -2.51 15.29 14.83
N SER A 111 -2.25 15.13 13.52
CA SER A 111 -1.90 16.26 12.65
C SER A 111 -3.01 17.32 12.62
N LEU A 112 -4.27 16.89 12.52
CA LEU A 112 -5.41 17.80 12.54
C LEU A 112 -5.55 18.50 13.89
N ASN A 113 -5.37 17.79 15.01
CA ASN A 113 -5.38 18.41 16.33
C ASN A 113 -4.27 19.45 16.51
N VAL A 114 -3.06 19.16 16.04
CA VAL A 114 -1.93 20.10 16.05
C VAL A 114 -2.23 21.35 15.22
N LEU A 115 -2.86 21.20 14.06
CA LEU A 115 -3.14 22.29 13.13
C LEU A 115 -4.31 23.17 13.56
N VAL A 116 -5.35 22.57 14.15
CA VAL A 116 -6.64 23.23 14.36
C VAL A 116 -6.91 23.55 15.83
N VAL A 117 -6.47 22.71 16.76
CA VAL A 117 -6.82 22.84 18.19
C VAL A 117 -5.73 23.58 18.94
N SER A 118 -4.53 23.02 18.99
CA SER A 118 -3.40 23.64 19.66
C SER A 118 -2.09 23.00 19.22
N ARG A 119 -1.10 23.84 18.95
CA ARG A 119 0.25 23.42 18.62
C ARG A 119 1.16 23.65 19.82
N THR A 120 1.74 22.57 20.34
CA THR A 120 2.70 22.58 21.44
C THR A 120 3.91 21.72 21.09
N ASP A 121 5.04 21.91 21.77
CA ASP A 121 6.23 21.08 21.55
C ASP A 121 5.95 19.59 21.81
N GLU A 122 5.13 19.29 22.83
CA GLU A 122 4.73 17.93 23.17
C GLU A 122 3.90 17.27 22.06
N THR A 123 2.90 17.98 21.54
CA THR A 123 2.01 17.45 20.49
C THR A 123 2.76 17.27 19.16
N VAL A 124 3.66 18.19 18.82
CA VAL A 124 4.52 18.08 17.63
C VAL A 124 5.48 16.89 17.76
N LYS A 125 6.11 16.71 18.94
CA LYS A 125 7.03 15.59 19.18
C LYS A 125 6.30 14.24 19.16
N ALA A 126 5.12 14.15 19.76
CA ALA A 126 4.30 12.95 19.74
C ALA A 126 3.89 12.58 18.30
N LEU A 127 3.46 13.57 17.51
CA LEU A 127 3.13 13.38 16.09
C LEU A 127 4.34 12.91 15.28
N GLN A 128 5.52 13.48 15.52
CA GLN A 128 6.77 13.05 14.86
C GLN A 128 7.07 11.59 15.16
N THR A 129 7.03 11.18 16.44
CA THR A 129 7.27 9.78 16.84
C THR A 129 6.28 8.81 16.21
N LYS A 130 4.98 9.18 16.16
CA LYS A 130 3.97 8.34 15.50
C LYS A 130 4.20 8.25 13.99
N THR A 131 4.60 9.34 13.35
CA THR A 131 4.93 9.38 11.91
C THR A 131 6.14 8.49 11.59
N GLU A 132 7.20 8.56 12.40
CA GLU A 132 8.36 7.68 12.26
C GLU A 132 7.98 6.20 12.43
N SER A 133 7.14 5.89 13.43
CA SER A 133 6.62 4.54 13.61
C SER A 133 5.77 4.07 12.43
N LEU A 134 4.89 4.92 11.88
CA LEU A 134 4.08 4.60 10.70
C LEU A 134 4.97 4.31 9.49
N ASN A 135 5.97 5.17 9.23
CA ASN A 135 6.91 4.99 8.12
C ASN A 135 7.67 3.66 8.22
N LYS A 136 8.07 3.26 9.43
CA LYS A 136 8.70 1.95 9.66
C LYS A 136 7.74 0.80 9.34
N ASP A 137 6.49 0.88 9.82
CA ASP A 137 5.51 -0.18 9.56
C ASP A 137 5.14 -0.29 8.07
N VAL A 138 5.06 0.84 7.35
CA VAL A 138 4.87 0.87 5.89
C VAL A 138 6.04 0.19 5.18
N GLN A 139 7.28 0.47 5.56
CA GLN A 139 8.45 -0.20 4.97
C GLN A 139 8.45 -1.71 5.22
N GLU A 140 8.15 -2.12 6.46
CA GLU A 140 8.04 -3.54 6.80
C GLU A 140 6.89 -4.22 6.04
N LEU A 141 5.78 -3.50 5.82
CA LEU A 141 4.64 -3.99 5.06
C LEU A 141 5.02 -4.22 3.59
N MET A 142 5.65 -3.23 2.95
CA MET A 142 6.12 -3.35 1.55
C MET A 142 7.12 -4.50 1.40
N LYS A 143 8.05 -4.66 2.35
CA LYS A 143 8.99 -5.78 2.36
C LYS A 143 8.27 -7.11 2.45
N LEU A 144 7.32 -7.25 3.39
CA LEU A 144 6.56 -8.47 3.58
C LEU A 144 5.72 -8.81 2.34
N GLN A 145 5.11 -7.82 1.69
CA GLN A 145 4.39 -8.01 0.42
C GLN A 145 5.32 -8.54 -0.67
N ALA A 146 6.51 -7.95 -0.83
CA ALA A 146 7.48 -8.39 -1.83
C ALA A 146 7.98 -9.83 -1.56
N ASP A 147 8.30 -10.15 -0.30
CA ASP A 147 8.78 -11.48 0.11
C ASP A 147 7.70 -12.55 -0.15
N LEU A 148 6.43 -12.23 0.15
CA LEU A 148 5.29 -13.14 -0.11
C LEU A 148 4.99 -13.27 -1.61
N GLN A 149 5.08 -12.19 -2.37
CA GLN A 149 4.93 -12.23 -3.82
C GLN A 149 6.02 -13.07 -4.48
N ALA A 150 7.27 -12.98 -4.02
CA ALA A 150 8.36 -13.80 -4.53
C ALA A 150 8.19 -15.30 -4.20
N LYS A 151 7.63 -15.62 -3.02
CA LYS A 151 7.37 -17.00 -2.57
C LYS A 151 6.15 -17.63 -3.24
N PHE A 152 5.03 -16.92 -3.27
CA PHE A 152 3.70 -17.46 -3.56
C PHE A 152 3.01 -16.83 -4.77
N GLY A 153 3.55 -15.74 -5.30
CA GLY A 153 3.01 -15.09 -6.49
C GLY A 153 3.07 -16.00 -7.72
N ASP A 154 2.13 -15.80 -8.64
CA ASP A 154 2.12 -16.47 -9.94
C ASP A 154 3.42 -16.18 -10.69
N LYS A 155 4.29 -17.18 -10.85
CA LYS A 155 5.55 -17.05 -11.62
C LYS A 155 5.32 -16.83 -13.12
N THR A 156 4.10 -17.06 -13.60
CA THR A 156 3.68 -16.71 -14.97
C THR A 156 3.52 -15.19 -15.16
N ALA A 157 3.54 -14.41 -14.09
CA ALA A 157 3.59 -12.94 -14.13
C ALA A 157 5.02 -12.38 -14.22
N THR A 158 6.04 -13.21 -14.47
CA THR A 158 7.40 -12.73 -14.79
C THR A 158 7.93 -13.40 -16.06
N ALA A 159 7.60 -12.81 -17.21
CA ALA A 159 8.43 -12.64 -18.42
C ALA A 159 7.52 -12.48 -19.65
N ALA A 160 6.94 -11.30 -19.84
CA ALA A 160 6.96 -10.75 -21.18
C ALA A 160 8.32 -10.03 -21.30
N PRO A 161 9.28 -10.52 -22.11
CA PRO A 161 10.36 -9.67 -22.54
C PRO A 161 9.73 -8.42 -23.18
N ALA A 162 10.33 -7.26 -22.93
CA ALA A 162 10.18 -6.11 -23.79
C ALA A 162 10.62 -6.52 -25.21
N GLU A 163 9.70 -7.11 -25.98
CA GLU A 163 9.92 -7.52 -27.35
C GLU A 163 9.70 -6.28 -28.23
N LYS A 164 10.82 -5.70 -28.65
CA LYS A 164 11.00 -4.76 -29.76
C LYS A 164 10.15 -3.48 -29.70
N ALA A 165 10.69 -2.48 -29.02
CA ALA A 165 10.69 -1.13 -29.60
C ALA A 165 11.55 -1.17 -30.87
N ALA A 166 10.92 -1.46 -32.01
CA ALA A 166 11.44 -1.10 -33.33
C ALA A 166 11.56 0.44 -33.40
N PRO A 167 12.53 0.97 -34.17
CA PRO A 167 13.02 2.32 -34.02
C PRO A 167 11.92 3.35 -34.33
N VAL A 168 11.78 4.32 -33.44
CA VAL A 168 11.05 5.55 -33.72
C VAL A 168 11.73 6.23 -34.91
N GLU A 169 11.06 6.09 -36.05
CA GLU A 169 11.24 6.91 -37.24
C GLU A 169 11.26 8.38 -36.81
N LYS A 170 12.31 9.10 -37.22
CA LYS A 170 12.44 10.55 -37.04
C LYS A 170 11.26 11.24 -37.74
N THR A 171 10.19 11.51 -36.99
CA THR A 171 9.24 12.55 -37.38
C THR A 171 9.74 13.86 -36.78
N GLU A 172 10.44 14.57 -37.66
CA GLU A 172 10.74 16.00 -37.65
C GLU A 172 9.69 16.83 -36.87
N PRO A 173 10.09 17.64 -35.87
CA PRO A 173 9.19 18.65 -35.33
C PRO A 173 9.04 19.76 -36.38
N ALA A 174 7.84 19.89 -36.92
CA ALA A 174 7.43 21.02 -37.74
C ALA A 174 7.78 22.33 -37.01
N GLN A 175 8.76 23.05 -37.55
CA GLN A 175 9.04 24.43 -37.19
C GLN A 175 7.78 25.27 -37.47
N PRO A 176 7.34 26.13 -36.53
CA PRO A 176 6.47 27.23 -36.91
C PRO A 176 7.28 28.19 -37.82
N ALA A 177 6.70 28.52 -38.97
CA ALA A 177 7.27 29.42 -39.96
C ALA A 177 7.69 30.76 -39.33
N PRO A 178 8.84 31.35 -39.74
CA PRO A 178 9.19 32.70 -39.32
C PRO A 178 8.23 33.71 -39.97
N ALA A 179 7.68 34.58 -39.13
CA ALA A 179 6.92 35.75 -39.55
C ALA A 179 7.76 36.58 -40.52
N THR A 180 7.20 36.80 -41.71
CA THR A 180 7.75 37.71 -42.71
C THR A 180 7.54 39.13 -42.22
N GLU A 181 8.62 39.74 -41.73
CA GLU A 181 8.74 41.17 -41.50
C GLU A 181 8.60 41.91 -42.85
N PRO A 182 7.63 42.82 -43.02
CA PRO A 182 7.57 43.65 -44.21
C PRO A 182 8.60 44.78 -44.10
N ALA A 183 9.47 44.83 -45.11
CA ALA A 183 10.48 45.85 -45.32
C ALA A 183 9.92 47.28 -45.20
N GLN A 184 10.58 48.10 -44.38
CA GLN A 184 10.52 49.55 -44.46
C GLN A 184 11.16 50.02 -45.79
N PRO A 185 10.49 50.87 -46.58
CA PRO A 185 11.19 51.65 -47.60
C PRO A 185 11.82 52.90 -46.98
N ALA A 186 13.11 53.08 -47.27
CA ALA A 186 13.87 54.28 -46.98
C ALA A 186 13.52 55.40 -47.97
N LYS A 187 12.89 56.48 -47.48
CA LYS A 187 13.22 57.91 -47.65
C LYS A 187 12.04 58.80 -47.29
#